data_AF-E2BBC0-F1
#
_entry.id   AF-E2BBC0-F1
#
_cell.length_a   1.000
_cell.length_b   1.000
_cell.length_c   1.000
_cell.angle_alpha   90.00
_cell.angle_beta   90.00
_cell.angle_gamma   90.00
#
_symmetry.space_group_name_H-M   'P 1'
#
loop_
_entity.id
_entity.type
_entity.pdbx_description
1 polymer ?
#
loop_
_entity_poly.entity_id
_entity_poly.type
_entity_poly.pdbx_seq_one_letter_code
_entity_poly.pdbx_strand_id
1 'polypeptide(L)' 'WEVLTQPPYSPGNLAPSDYHLFLSLQNFLDGKKLTSREDCENRLVEFFANKDQGFYERGIMKL' A
#
# COMPACT_ATOMS: atom_id res chain seq x y z
N TRP A 1 20.53 -7.93 3.76
CA TRP A 1 19.08 -7.98 4.01
C TRP A 1 18.82 -9.21 4.84
N GLU A 2 17.93 -9.11 5.82
CA GLU A 2 17.51 -10.24 6.66
C GLU A 2 16.05 -10.54 6.35
N VAL A 3 15.68 -11.82 6.32
CA VAL A 3 14.29 -12.23 6.10
C VAL A 3 13.60 -12.30 7.45
N LEU A 4 12.63 -11.43 7.65
CA LEU A 4 11.74 -11.53 8.81
C LEU A 4 10.84 -12.75 8.64
N THR A 5 10.90 -13.70 9.57
CA THR A 5 10.05 -14.88 9.56
C THR A 5 8.61 -14.50 9.87
N GLN A 6 7.72 -14.67 8.91
CA GLN A 6 6.29 -14.45 9.07
C GLN A 6 5.59 -15.81 9.22
N PRO A 7 4.77 -16.02 10.27
CA PRO A 7 4.03 -17.26 10.39
C PRO A 7 2.95 -17.36 9.29
N PRO A 8 2.62 -18.57 8.81
CA PRO A 8 1.52 -18.74 7.87
C PRO A 8 0.19 -18.33 8.52
N TYR A 9 -0.58 -17.48 7.82
CA TYR A 9 -1.98 -17.13 8.15
C TYR A 9 -2.25 -16.63 9.58
N SER A 10 -1.35 -15.89 10.24
CA SER A 10 -1.70 -15.35 11.56
C SER A 10 -2.64 -14.14 11.45
N PRO A 11 -3.65 -14.03 12.32
CA PRO A 11 -4.64 -12.95 12.29
C PRO A 11 -4.06 -11.56 12.63
N GLY A 12 -2.83 -11.49 13.17
CA GLY A 12 -2.05 -10.26 13.31
C GLY A 12 -1.05 -10.00 12.16
N ASN A 13 -1.02 -10.85 11.13
CA ASN A 13 -0.05 -10.80 10.01
C ASN A 13 -0.55 -9.99 8.82
N LEU A 14 -1.41 -9.02 9.02
CA LEU A 14 -1.66 -8.08 7.93
C LEU A 14 -0.38 -7.28 7.79
N ALA A 15 0.43 -7.55 6.76
CA ALA A 15 1.70 -6.87 6.59
C ALA A 15 1.44 -5.35 6.63
N PRO A 16 2.39 -4.53 7.11
CA PRO A 16 2.25 -3.08 7.09
C PRO A 16 1.77 -2.56 5.72
N SER A 17 2.20 -3.21 4.64
CA SER A 17 1.74 -2.96 3.28
C SER A 17 0.26 -3.25 3.06
N ASP A 18 -0.26 -4.37 3.54
CA ASP A 18 -1.64 -4.79 3.31
C ASP A 18 -2.65 -3.89 4.01
N TYR A 19 -2.40 -3.54 5.27
CA TYR A 19 -3.33 -2.69 6.03
C TYR A 19 -3.23 -1.22 5.67
N HIS A 20 -2.03 -0.70 5.43
CA HIS A 20 -1.82 0.74 5.31
C HIS A 20 -1.67 1.18 3.87
N LEU A 21 -0.77 0.54 3.12
CA LEU A 21 -0.45 0.96 1.75
C LEU A 21 -1.55 0.55 0.77
N PHE A 22 -1.90 -0.74 0.73
CA PHE A 22 -2.87 -1.27 -0.21
C PHE A 22 -4.29 -0.81 0.10
N LEU A 23 -4.65 -0.68 1.39
CA LEU A 23 -5.92 -0.06 1.78
C LEU A 23 -6.00 1.40 1.34
N SER A 24 -4.94 2.19 1.56
CA SER A 24 -4.93 3.59 1.10
C SER A 24 -4.97 3.69 -0.43
N LEU A 25 -4.32 2.77 -1.14
CA LEU A 25 -4.38 2.69 -2.60
C LEU A 25 -5.78 2.32 -3.08
N GLN A 26 -6.43 1.34 -2.46
CA GLN A 26 -7.80 0.95 -2.78
C GLN A 26 -8.75 2.15 -2.62
N ASN A 27 -8.65 2.89 -1.51
CA ASN A 27 -9.44 4.10 -1.29
C ASN A 27 -9.16 5.19 -2.34
N PHE A 28 -7.92 5.32 -2.81
CA PHE A 28 -7.56 6.29 -3.85
C PHE A 28 -8.09 5.90 -5.25
N LEU A 29 -8.21 4.60 -5.51
CA LEU A 29 -8.72 4.05 -6.76
C LEU A 29 -10.23 3.83 -6.75
N ASP A 30 -10.87 3.92 -5.58
CA ASP A 30 -12.31 3.70 -5.45
C ASP A 30 -13.09 4.66 -6.36
N GLY A 31 -14.04 4.11 -7.10
CA GLY A 31 -14.82 4.84 -8.12
C GLY A 31 -14.06 5.25 -9.39
N LYS A 32 -12.76 4.97 -9.54
CA LYS A 32 -11.99 5.29 -10.75
C LYS A 32 -11.99 4.11 -11.73
N LYS A 33 -12.34 4.36 -12.99
CA LYS A 33 -12.22 3.36 -14.07
C LYS A 33 -10.83 3.43 -14.68
N LEU A 34 -10.04 2.38 -14.48
CA LEU A 34 -8.76 2.21 -15.14
C LEU A 34 -8.99 1.59 -16.51
N THR A 35 -8.64 2.32 -17.57
CA THR A 35 -9.01 1.95 -18.95
C THR A 35 -7.87 1.33 -19.76
N SER A 36 -6.64 1.50 -19.31
CA SER A 36 -5.45 0.92 -19.92
C SER A 36 -4.37 0.67 -18.87
N ARG A 37 -3.34 -0.09 -19.25
CA ARG A 37 -2.17 -0.30 -18.40
C ARG A 37 -1.45 1.02 -18.08
N GLU A 38 -1.28 1.88 -19.07
CA GLU A 38 -0.66 3.19 -18.90
C GLU A 38 -1.46 4.07 -17.94
N ASP A 39 -2.79 4.00 -18.01
CA ASP A 39 -3.71 4.68 -17.11
C ASP A 39 -3.48 4.23 -15.65
N CYS A 40 -3.36 2.92 -15.41
CA CYS A 40 -2.98 2.35 -14.13
C CYS A 40 -1.62 2.85 -13.64
N GLU A 41 -0.58 2.75 -14.47
CA GLU A 41 0.79 3.15 -14.12
C GLU A 41 0.85 4.63 -13.73
N ASN A 42 0.19 5.50 -14.49
CA ASN A 42 0.10 6.92 -14.18
C ASN A 42 -0.59 7.18 -12.83
N ARG A 43 -1.64 6.43 -12.50
CA ARG A 43 -2.34 6.60 -11.21
C ARG A 43 -1.55 6.08 -10.03
N LEU A 44 -0.74 5.05 -10.23
CA LEU A 44 0.22 4.59 -9.23
C LEU A 44 1.29 5.66 -8.98
N VAL A 45 1.87 6.23 -10.04
CA VAL A 45 2.87 7.30 -9.92
C VAL A 45 2.27 8.50 -9.17
N GLU A 46 1.07 8.94 -9.53
CA GLU A 46 0.36 10.01 -8.82
C GLU A 46 0.12 9.66 -7.35
N PHE A 47 -0.33 8.43 -7.06
CA PHE A 47 -0.61 8.00 -5.69
C PHE A 47 0.62 8.09 -4.79
N PHE A 48 1.77 7.59 -5.26
CA PHE A 48 3.02 7.56 -4.51
C PHE A 48 3.67 8.95 -4.42
N ALA A 49 3.60 9.77 -5.46
CA ALA A 49 4.10 11.14 -5.44
C ALA A 49 3.37 12.01 -4.39
N ASN A 50 2.11 11.69 -4.09
CA ASN A 50 1.29 12.38 -3.09
C ASN A 50 1.48 11.85 -1.66
N LYS A 51 2.40 10.93 -1.38
CA LYS A 51 2.67 10.42 -0.02
C LYS A 51 3.93 11.04 0.55
N ASP A 52 3.78 11.61 1.75
CA ASP A 52 4.90 12.12 2.53
C ASP A 52 5.63 10.99 3.26
N GLN A 53 6.85 11.26 3.75
CA GLN A 53 7.62 10.31 4.54
C GLN A 53 6.83 9.78 5.76
N GLY A 54 6.11 10.67 6.45
CA GLY A 54 5.31 10.31 7.62
C GLY A 54 4.19 9.34 7.29
N PHE A 55 3.67 9.30 6.07
CA PHE A 55 2.72 8.27 5.64
C PHE A 55 3.35 6.87 5.77
N TYR A 56 4.56 6.67 5.27
CA TYR A 56 5.23 5.38 5.32
C TYR A 56 5.66 5.01 6.74
N GLU A 57 6.17 5.97 7.50
CA GLU A 57 6.53 5.78 8.91
C GLU A 57 5.34 5.31 9.73
N ARG A 58 4.17 5.96 9.58
CA ARG A 58 2.94 5.55 10.25
C ARG A 58 2.50 4.15 9.86
N GLY A 59 2.69 3.75 8.60
CA GLY A 59 2.34 2.41 8.13
C GLY A 59 3.23 1.32 8.74
N ILE A 60 4.55 1.57 8.76
CA ILE A 60 5.55 0.64 9.28
C ILE A 60 5.44 0.50 10.81
N MET A 61 5.21 1.61 11.52
CA MET A 61 5.17 1.67 12.99
C MET A 61 3.83 1.24 13.61
N LYS A 62 2.80 0.93 12.80
CA LYS A 62 1.46 0.57 13.30
C LYS A 62 1.35 -0.90 13.77
N LEU A 63 2.44 -1.67 13.68
CA LEU A 63 2.55 -3.05 14.16
C LEU A 63 3.55 -3.16 15.32
#